data_AF-A0A660SPV4-F1
#
_entry.id   AF-A0A660SPV4-F1
#
_cell.length_a   1.000
_cell.length_b   1.000
_cell.length_c   1.000
_cell.angle_alpha   90.00
_cell.angle_beta   90.00
_cell.angle_gamma   90.00
#
_symmetry.space_group_name_H-M   'P 1'
#
loop_
_entity.id
_entity.type
_entity.pdbx_description
1 polymer ?
#
loop_
_entity_poly.entity_id
_entity_poly.type
_entity_poly.pdbx_seq_one_letter_code
_entity_poly.pdbx_strand_id
1 'polypeptide(L)'
;MSTTQEFDNLFDIMSHEKFLKMEGLGNEVPFFIHAYDIKRQNEIYQNIHLVRERLKVEQGIQTKLIGLYDMVLDIIQDTGSLDDVF
;
A
#
# COMPACT_ATOMS: atom_id res chain seq x y z
N MET A 1 8.04 6.73 16.71
CA MET A 1 6.56 6.69 16.74
C MET A 1 6.13 5.23 16.85
N SER A 2 4.96 4.95 17.41
CA SER A 2 4.41 3.58 17.34
C SER A 2 3.83 3.34 15.95
N THR A 3 3.79 2.09 15.52
CA THR A 3 3.16 1.71 14.24
C THR A 3 1.70 2.12 14.19
N THR A 4 0.98 2.03 15.31
CA THR A 4 -0.40 2.51 15.41
C THR A 4 -0.52 3.98 15.02
N GLN A 5 0.31 4.85 15.60
CA GLN A 5 0.26 6.28 15.29
C GLN A 5 0.63 6.56 13.83
N GLU A 6 1.58 5.80 13.27
CA GLU A 6 1.95 5.90 11.86
C GLU A 6 0.77 5.56 10.95
N PHE A 7 0.05 4.46 11.23
CA PHE A 7 -1.11 4.03 10.44
C PHE A 7 -2.35 4.89 10.65
N ASP A 8 -2.53 5.51 11.82
CA ASP A 8 -3.55 6.54 12.03
C ASP A 8 -3.27 7.76 11.14
N ASN A 9 -2.03 8.22 11.09
CA ASN A 9 -1.65 9.33 10.21
C ASN A 9 -1.86 8.96 8.73
N LEU A 10 -1.51 7.73 8.34
CA LEU A 10 -1.74 7.25 6.96
C LEU A 10 -3.23 7.18 6.64
N PHE A 11 -4.07 6.71 7.56
CA PHE A 11 -5.52 6.70 7.40
C PHE A 11 -6.06 8.12 7.16
N ASP A 12 -5.63 9.07 7.99
CA ASP A 12 -6.04 10.46 7.86
C ASP A 12 -5.64 11.00 6.48
N ILE A 13 -4.38 10.83 6.06
CA ILE A 13 -3.92 11.28 4.74
C ILE A 13 -4.74 10.65 3.61
N MET A 14 -4.92 9.32 3.63
CA MET A 14 -5.59 8.58 2.55
C MET A 14 -7.09 8.84 2.46
N SER A 15 -7.72 9.30 3.56
CA SER A 15 -9.14 9.65 3.59
C SER A 15 -9.41 11.10 3.17
N HIS A 16 -8.40 11.96 3.12
CA HIS A 16 -8.58 13.36 2.71
C HIS A 16 -8.93 13.48 1.22
N GLU A 17 -9.92 14.33 0.93
CA GLU A 17 -10.42 14.57 -0.43
C GLU A 17 -9.31 15.01 -1.39
N LYS A 18 -8.36 15.85 -0.93
CA LYS A 18 -7.23 16.31 -1.74
C LYS A 18 -6.31 15.17 -2.17
N PHE A 19 -6.10 14.19 -1.30
CA PHE A 19 -5.30 13.01 -1.59
C PHE A 19 -6.01 12.14 -2.63
N LEU A 20 -7.30 11.89 -2.45
CA LEU A 20 -8.13 11.10 -3.37
C LEU A 20 -8.25 11.74 -4.75
N LYS A 21 -8.34 13.07 -4.81
CA LYS A 21 -8.38 13.85 -6.06
C LYS A 21 -7.01 14.11 -6.67
N MET A 22 -5.93 13.65 -6.03
CA MET A 22 -4.56 13.83 -6.53
C MET A 22 -4.23 15.32 -6.77
N GLU A 23 -4.69 16.20 -5.87
CA GLU A 23 -4.49 17.65 -6.01
C GLU A 23 -3.05 18.06 -5.65
N GLY A 24 -2.54 19.10 -6.32
CA GLY A 24 -1.25 19.71 -5.98
C GLY A 24 -0.01 19.06 -6.60
N LEU A 25 -0.17 18.19 -7.61
CA LEU A 25 0.91 17.39 -8.19
C LEU A 25 1.65 18.02 -9.38
N GLY A 26 1.30 19.22 -9.81
CA GLY A 26 2.05 19.92 -10.87
C GLY A 26 2.18 19.15 -12.20
N ASN A 27 1.17 18.34 -12.57
CA ASN A 27 1.14 17.41 -13.72
C ASN A 27 2.01 16.15 -13.60
N GLU A 28 2.51 15.79 -12.42
CA GLU A 28 3.19 14.52 -12.21
C GLU A 28 2.22 13.38 -11.88
N VAL A 29 2.62 12.15 -12.20
CA VAL A 29 1.89 10.94 -11.77
C VAL A 29 2.20 10.70 -10.28
N PRO A 30 1.19 10.67 -9.39
CA PRO A 30 1.44 10.55 -7.97
C PRO A 30 1.86 9.13 -7.59
N PHE A 31 2.97 9.03 -6.87
CA PHE A 31 3.34 7.84 -6.11
C PHE A 31 3.72 8.27 -4.69
N PHE A 32 3.17 7.55 -3.70
CA PHE A 32 3.43 7.82 -2.29
C PHE A 32 4.15 6.62 -1.68
N ILE A 33 5.27 6.86 -1.00
CA ILE A 33 6.11 5.82 -0.40
C ILE A 33 6.11 6.02 1.11
N HIS A 34 5.66 4.99 1.84
CA HIS A 34 5.82 4.90 3.28
C HIS A 34 6.93 3.90 3.59
N ALA A 35 8.13 4.41 3.91
CA ALA A 35 9.27 3.58 4.27
C ALA A 35 9.18 3.12 5.73
N TYR A 36 9.61 1.88 5.99
CA TYR A 36 9.67 1.30 7.33
C TYR A 36 10.94 0.43 7.50
N ASP A 37 11.37 0.21 8.74
CA ASP A 37 12.47 -0.72 9.03
C ASP A 37 12.00 -2.16 8.79
N ILE A 38 12.73 -2.92 7.97
CA ILE A 38 12.42 -4.30 7.62
C ILE A 38 12.17 -5.21 8.84
N LYS A 39 12.80 -4.92 9.99
CA LYS A 39 12.58 -5.67 11.24
C LYS A 39 11.13 -5.60 11.73
N ARG A 40 10.36 -4.61 11.27
CA ARG A 40 8.95 -4.38 11.62
C ARG A 40 7.97 -4.98 10.62
N GLN A 41 8.45 -5.68 9.57
CA GLN A 41 7.61 -6.12 8.44
C GLN A 41 6.32 -6.84 8.87
N ASN A 42 6.40 -7.77 9.81
CA ASN A 42 5.23 -8.53 10.26
C ASN A 42 4.14 -7.61 10.85
N GLU A 43 4.54 -6.63 11.65
CA GLU A 43 3.65 -5.65 12.26
C GLU A 43 3.07 -4.71 11.18
N ILE A 44 3.90 -4.26 10.24
CA ILE A 44 3.47 -3.40 9.13
C ILE A 44 2.42 -4.11 8.26
N TYR A 45 2.64 -5.37 7.92
CA TYR A 45 1.72 -6.14 7.08
C TYR A 45 0.34 -6.29 7.74
N GLN A 46 0.31 -6.57 9.04
CA GLN A 46 -0.94 -6.60 9.80
C GLN A 46 -1.69 -5.26 9.73
N ASN A 47 -0.98 -4.16 9.93
CA ASN A 47 -1.58 -2.82 9.91
C ASN A 47 -2.07 -2.40 8.51
N ILE A 48 -1.42 -2.85 7.42
CA ILE A 48 -1.90 -2.64 6.04
C ILE A 48 -3.32 -3.21 5.86
N HIS A 49 -3.58 -4.42 6.37
CA HIS A 49 -4.91 -5.00 6.29
C HIS A 49 -5.94 -4.25 7.14
N LEU A 50 -5.54 -3.83 8.35
CA LEU A 50 -6.41 -3.07 9.24
C LEU A 50 -6.81 -1.72 8.66
N VAL A 51 -5.84 -0.94 8.15
CA VAL A 51 -6.14 0.38 7.56
C VAL A 51 -6.99 0.26 6.30
N ARG A 52 -6.78 -0.78 5.48
CA ARG A 52 -7.64 -1.07 4.33
C ARG A 52 -9.08 -1.31 4.75
N GLU A 53 -9.33 -2.17 5.74
CA GLU A 53 -10.70 -2.44 6.17
C GLU A 53 -11.32 -1.20 6.83
N ARG A 54 -10.52 -0.44 7.58
CA ARG A 54 -10.96 0.83 8.19
C ARG A 54 -11.38 1.86 7.14
N LEU A 55 -10.57 2.08 6.09
CA LEU A 55 -10.92 2.97 4.97
C LEU A 55 -12.25 2.56 4.30
N LYS A 56 -12.45 1.25 4.13
CA LYS A 56 -13.68 0.71 3.53
C LYS A 56 -14.89 0.90 4.44
N VAL A 57 -14.78 0.59 5.73
CA VAL A 57 -15.90 0.62 6.68
C VAL A 57 -16.26 2.05 7.09
N GLU A 58 -15.26 2.89 7.41
CA GLU A 58 -15.49 4.23 7.94
C GLU A 58 -15.69 5.28 6.83
N GLN A 59 -15.02 5.13 5.68
CA GLN A 59 -15.02 6.13 4.61
C GLN A 59 -15.66 5.63 3.31
N GLY A 60 -16.03 4.35 3.22
CA GLY A 60 -16.54 3.76 1.98
C GLY A 60 -15.48 3.64 0.86
N ILE A 61 -14.20 3.84 1.18
CA ILE A 61 -13.10 3.86 0.20
C ILE A 61 -12.61 2.43 -0.01
N GLN A 62 -12.81 1.90 -1.23
CA GLN A 62 -12.32 0.58 -1.60
C GLN A 62 -10.89 0.64 -2.13
N THR A 63 -9.98 -0.11 -1.50
CA THR A 63 -8.59 -0.21 -1.93
C THR A 63 -8.26 -1.61 -2.45
N LYS A 64 -7.50 -1.65 -3.55
CA LYS A 64 -6.83 -2.86 -4.02
C LYS A 64 -5.50 -2.99 -3.31
N LEU A 65 -5.31 -4.09 -2.60
CA LEU A 65 -4.05 -4.45 -1.99
C LEU A 65 -3.29 -5.36 -2.96
N ILE A 66 -2.10 -4.95 -3.37
CA ILE A 66 -1.28 -5.66 -4.37
C ILE A 66 0.10 -5.90 -3.75
N GLY A 67 0.51 -7.16 -3.66
CA GLY A 67 1.88 -7.55 -3.35
C GLY A 67 2.73 -7.48 -4.61
N LEU A 68 3.71 -6.57 -4.67
CA LEU A 68 4.56 -6.44 -5.87
C LEU A 68 5.42 -7.69 -6.11
N TYR A 69 5.88 -8.35 -5.03
CA TYR A 69 6.63 -9.60 -5.14
C TYR A 69 5.78 -10.70 -5.77
N ASP A 70 4.58 -10.94 -5.22
CA ASP A 70 3.65 -11.94 -5.72
C ASP A 70 3.26 -11.65 -7.18
N MET A 71 2.95 -10.39 -7.50
CA MET A 71 2.65 -9.96 -8.87
C MET A 71 3.80 -10.24 -9.84
N VAL A 72 5.05 -9.99 -9.44
CA VAL A 72 6.20 -10.25 -10.29
C VAL A 72 6.41 -11.75 -10.48
N LEU A 73 6.23 -12.56 -9.43
CA LEU A 73 6.28 -14.02 -9.55
C LEU A 73 5.22 -14.56 -10.50
N ASP A 74 3.97 -14.08 -10.37
CA ASP A 74 2.87 -14.46 -11.26
C ASP A 74 3.22 -14.16 -12.72
N ILE A 75 3.76 -12.97 -13.00
CA ILE A 75 4.18 -12.58 -14.35
C ILE A 75 5.29 -13.50 -14.89
N ILE A 76 6.32 -13.79 -14.07
CA ILE A 76 7.45 -14.64 -14.48
C ILE A 76 7.00 -16.09 -14.72
N GLN A 77 6.07 -16.58 -13.89
CA GLN A 77 5.49 -17.90 -14.05
C GLN A 77 4.67 -18.00 -15.34
N ASP A 78 3.87 -16.97 -15.65
CA ASP A 78 3.08 -16.91 -16.88
C ASP A 78 3.94 -16.81 -18.15
N THR A 79 5.16 -16.26 -18.07
CA THR A 79 6.12 -16.25 -19.20
C THR A 79 6.90 -17.56 -19.35
N GLY A 80 6.74 -18.51 -18.43
CA GLY A 80 7.44 -19.81 -18.46
C GLY A 80 8.95 -19.71 -18.15
N SER A 81 9.39 -18.60 -17.55
CA SER A 81 10.81 -18.32 -17.27
C SER A 81 11.16 -18.46 -15.78
N LEU A 82 10.27 -19.03 -14.97
CA LEU A 82 10.47 -19.15 -13.53
C LEU A 82 11.70 -20.00 -13.19
N ASP A 83 11.88 -21.11 -13.92
CA ASP A 83 13.04 -22.01 -13.77
C ASP A 83 14.37 -21.37 -14.21
N ASP A 84 14.33 -20.26 -14.95
CA ASP A 84 15.55 -19.53 -15.36
C ASP A 84 16.00 -18.52 -14.29
N VAL A 85 15.10 -18.14 -13.38
CA VAL A 85 15.33 -17.13 -12.32
C VAL A 85 15.74 -17.78 -10.99
N PHE A 86 15.29 -19.02 -10.74
CA PHE A 86 15.51 -19.77 -9.50
C PHE A 86 16.20 -21.11 -9.76
#